data_AF-A0A2M9KRE4-F1
#
_entry.id   AF-A0A2M9KRE4-F1
#
_cell.length_a   1.000
_cell.length_b   1.000
_cell.length_c   1.000
_cell.angle_alpha   90.00
_cell.angle_beta   90.00
_cell.angle_gamma   90.00
#
_symmetry.space_group_name_H-M   'P 1'
#
loop_
_entity.id
_entity.type
_entity.pdbx_description
1 polymer ?
#
loop_
_entity_poly.entity_id
_entity_poly.type
_entity_poly.pdbx_seq_one_letter_code
_entity_poly.pdbx_strand_id
1 'polypeptide(L)'
;MIPRPQKSPDALRTALAAVAPHRLPEMAEQQDEAFALAVRAGSIDPLRVFLNTWAAHIEVARHLDSAARMRAAEHAVQTLDRDDPRWSEAIRVCLEIFNRAYAAVNG
;
A
#
# COMPACT_ATOMS: atom_id res chain seq x y z
N MET A 1 3.41 4.32 17.93
CA MET A 1 2.97 3.60 16.70
C MET A 1 1.45 3.57 16.70
N ILE A 2 0.80 3.85 15.57
CA ILE A 2 -0.66 3.67 15.49
C ILE A 2 -1.02 2.18 15.57
N PRO A 3 -2.09 1.79 16.27
CA PRO A 3 -2.55 0.39 16.28
C PRO A 3 -2.84 -0.11 14.86
N ARG A 4 -2.72 -1.44 14.66
CA ARG A 4 -3.15 -2.06 13.40
C ARG A 4 -4.66 -1.86 13.22
N PRO A 5 -5.12 -1.24 12.12
CA PRO A 5 -6.55 -1.07 11.89
C PRO A 5 -7.20 -2.41 11.55
N GLN A 6 -8.51 -2.49 11.81
CA GLN A 6 -9.34 -3.53 11.23
C GLN A 6 -9.36 -3.42 9.70
N LYS A 7 -9.49 -4.54 8.99
CA LYS A 7 -9.65 -4.57 7.53
C LYS A 7 -11.08 -4.25 7.11
N SER A 8 -11.53 -3.04 7.42
CA SER A 8 -12.78 -2.47 6.93
C SER A 8 -12.50 -1.13 6.25
N PRO A 9 -13.28 -0.72 5.24
CA PRO A 9 -12.98 0.52 4.50
C PRO A 9 -12.87 1.75 5.41
N ASP A 10 -13.73 1.84 6.42
CA ASP A 10 -13.76 2.96 7.37
C ASP A 10 -12.53 2.99 8.30
N ALA A 11 -12.17 1.83 8.87
CA ALA A 11 -10.99 1.73 9.73
C ALA A 11 -9.69 1.99 8.94
N LEU A 12 -9.59 1.52 7.70
CA LEU A 12 -8.45 1.80 6.83
C LEU A 12 -8.37 3.27 6.48
N ARG A 13 -9.49 3.92 6.14
CA ARG A 13 -9.51 5.36 5.82
C ARG A 13 -9.09 6.21 7.02
N THR A 14 -9.60 5.89 8.21
CA THR A 14 -9.23 6.57 9.47
C THR A 14 -7.74 6.42 9.76
N ALA A 15 -7.19 5.21 9.65
CA ALA A 15 -5.77 4.99 9.87
C ALA A 15 -4.91 5.68 8.80
N LEU A 16 -5.32 5.66 7.53
CA LEU A 16 -4.62 6.32 6.43
C LEU A 16 -4.56 7.83 6.63
N ALA A 17 -5.65 8.45 7.08
CA ALA A 17 -5.68 9.88 7.41
C ALA A 17 -4.64 10.26 8.48
N ALA A 18 -4.35 9.35 9.42
CA ALA A 18 -3.36 9.59 10.47
C ALA A 18 -1.91 9.45 10.00
N VAL A 19 -1.62 8.57 9.02
CA VAL A 19 -0.22 8.23 8.63
C VAL A 19 0.21 8.73 7.26
N ALA A 20 -0.72 8.89 6.33
CA ALA A 20 -0.45 9.32 4.96
C ALA A 20 -1.71 10.00 4.35
N PRO A 21 -2.16 11.14 4.89
CA PRO A 21 -3.40 11.80 4.44
C PRO A 21 -3.39 12.18 2.96
N HIS A 22 -2.22 12.42 2.37
CA HIS A 22 -2.07 12.72 0.95
C HIS A 22 -2.47 11.56 0.02
N ARG A 23 -2.60 10.32 0.53
CA ARG A 23 -3.04 9.14 -0.23
C ARG A 23 -4.53 8.84 -0.13
N LEU A 24 -5.30 9.66 0.60
CA LEU A 24 -6.76 9.49 0.70
C LEU A 24 -7.48 9.56 -0.67
N PRO A 25 -7.10 10.46 -1.61
CA PRO A 25 -7.71 10.46 -2.95
C PRO A 25 -7.44 9.17 -3.72
N GLU A 26 -6.20 8.69 -3.71
CA GLU A 26 -5.79 7.43 -4.35
C GLU A 26 -6.57 6.23 -3.77
N MET A 27 -6.78 6.20 -2.45
CA MET A 27 -7.59 5.16 -1.81
C MET A 27 -9.05 5.19 -2.25
N ALA A 28 -9.63 6.38 -2.40
CA ALA A 28 -11.00 6.52 -2.85
C ALA A 28 -11.16 6.07 -4.31
N GLU A 29 -10.26 6.48 -5.19
CA GLU A 29 -10.24 6.06 -6.60
C GLU A 29 -10.14 4.53 -6.73
N GLN A 30 -9.19 3.91 -6.03
CA GLN A 30 -9.04 2.45 -6.04
C GLN A 30 -10.22 1.72 -5.39
N GLN A 31 -10.91 2.34 -4.43
CA GLN A 31 -12.13 1.79 -3.85
C GLN A 31 -13.24 1.71 -4.90
N ASP A 32 -13.44 2.78 -5.67
CA ASP A 32 -14.44 2.84 -6.74
C ASP A 32 -14.12 1.85 -7.87
N GLU A 33 -12.84 1.73 -8.25
CA GLU A 33 -12.37 0.72 -9.21
C GLU A 33 -12.65 -0.71 -8.73
N ALA A 34 -12.37 -1.01 -7.46
CA ALA A 34 -12.62 -2.32 -6.87
C ALA A 34 -14.12 -2.66 -6.83
N PHE A 35 -14.98 -1.68 -6.54
CA PHE A 35 -16.43 -1.85 -6.64
C PHE A 35 -16.88 -2.13 -8.07
N ALA A 36 -16.41 -1.34 -9.03
CA ALA A 36 -16.76 -1.52 -10.43
C ALA A 36 -16.30 -2.91 -10.94
N LEU A 37 -15.12 -3.36 -10.54
CA LEU A 37 -14.62 -4.70 -10.89
C LEU A 37 -15.43 -5.80 -10.20
N ALA A 38 -15.79 -5.64 -8.93
CA ALA A 38 -16.61 -6.61 -8.20
C ALA A 38 -17.98 -6.82 -8.87
N VAL A 39 -18.64 -5.72 -9.29
CA VAL A 39 -19.91 -5.78 -10.02
C VAL A 39 -19.73 -6.48 -11.36
N ARG A 40 -18.72 -6.11 -12.16
CA ARG A 40 -18.46 -6.73 -13.47
C ARG A 40 -18.13 -8.22 -13.36
N ALA A 41 -17.37 -8.62 -12.35
CA ALA A 41 -16.94 -10.01 -12.15
C ALA A 41 -17.97 -10.86 -11.39
N GLY A 42 -18.96 -10.24 -10.74
CA GLY A 42 -19.89 -10.93 -9.84
C GLY A 42 -19.18 -11.55 -8.63
N SER A 43 -18.05 -10.98 -8.18
CA SER A 43 -17.23 -11.53 -7.09
C SER A 43 -16.81 -10.43 -6.12
N ILE A 44 -16.69 -10.78 -4.83
CA ILE A 44 -16.18 -9.90 -3.78
C ILE A 44 -14.64 -9.83 -3.75
N ASP A 45 -13.95 -10.69 -4.50
CA ASP A 45 -12.49 -10.79 -4.45
C ASP A 45 -11.75 -9.47 -4.76
N PRO A 46 -12.20 -8.63 -5.71
CA PRO A 46 -11.62 -7.29 -5.91
C PRO A 46 -11.63 -6.43 -4.64
N LEU A 47 -12.72 -6.49 -3.87
CA LEU A 47 -12.82 -5.75 -2.60
C LEU A 47 -11.90 -6.35 -1.53
N ARG A 48 -11.71 -7.67 -1.51
CA ARG A 48 -10.72 -8.31 -0.61
C ARG A 48 -9.29 -7.89 -0.95
N VAL A 49 -8.95 -7.86 -2.23
CA VAL A 49 -7.65 -7.39 -2.72
C VAL A 49 -7.44 -5.93 -2.32
N PHE A 50 -8.43 -5.06 -2.55
CA PHE A 50 -8.40 -3.67 -2.11
C PHE A 50 -8.10 -3.54 -0.60
N LEU A 51 -8.85 -4.25 0.25
CA LEU A 51 -8.66 -4.18 1.71
C LEU A 51 -7.25 -4.65 2.13
N ASN A 52 -6.75 -5.72 1.52
CA ASN A 52 -5.44 -6.27 1.85
C ASN A 52 -4.30 -5.35 1.39
N THR A 53 -4.39 -4.78 0.19
CA THR A 53 -3.42 -3.82 -0.35
C THR A 53 -3.33 -2.56 0.51
N TRP A 54 -4.46 -1.97 0.87
CA TRP A 54 -4.45 -0.76 1.71
C TRP A 54 -4.03 -1.04 3.15
N ALA A 55 -4.40 -2.19 3.71
CA ALA A 55 -3.86 -2.62 5.01
C ALA A 55 -2.33 -2.74 4.99
N ALA A 56 -1.74 -3.25 3.90
CA ALA A 56 -0.29 -3.33 3.72
C ALA A 56 0.37 -1.95 3.60
N HIS A 57 -0.20 -1.03 2.82
CA HIS A 57 0.31 0.34 2.75
C HIS A 57 0.30 1.05 4.11
N ILE A 58 -0.78 0.87 4.90
CA ILE A 58 -0.88 1.42 6.25
C ILE A 58 0.08 0.71 7.22
N GLU A 59 0.35 -0.58 7.03
CA GLU A 59 1.40 -1.30 7.76
C GLU A 59 2.77 -0.69 7.46
N VAL A 60 3.14 -0.44 6.20
CA VAL A 60 4.41 0.25 5.90
C VAL A 60 4.46 1.62 6.58
N ALA A 61 3.40 2.42 6.45
CA ALA A 61 3.37 3.80 6.92
C ALA A 61 3.42 3.96 8.44
N ARG A 62 2.93 2.98 9.21
CA ARG A 62 2.98 3.06 10.70
C ARG A 62 4.35 2.72 11.29
N HIS A 63 5.23 2.08 10.52
CA HIS A 63 6.60 1.72 10.91
C HIS A 63 7.56 2.76 10.32
N LEU A 64 8.09 3.67 11.16
CA LEU A 64 8.88 4.82 10.70
C LEU A 64 10.07 4.40 9.81
N ASP A 65 10.80 3.36 10.21
CA ASP A 65 11.96 2.85 9.46
C ASP A 65 11.56 2.25 8.10
N SER A 66 10.47 1.47 8.07
CA SER A 66 9.95 0.90 6.83
C SER A 66 9.46 2.00 5.89
N ALA A 67 8.75 3.00 6.41
CA ALA A 67 8.28 4.14 5.64
C ALA A 67 9.43 4.98 5.09
N ALA A 68 10.48 5.23 5.87
CA ALA A 68 11.66 5.96 5.42
C ALA A 68 12.42 5.21 4.31
N ARG A 69 12.62 3.89 4.48
CA ARG A 69 13.25 3.04 3.46
C ARG A 69 12.41 2.95 2.18
N MET A 70 11.09 2.83 2.31
CA MET A 70 10.18 2.82 1.16
C MET A 70 10.30 4.12 0.37
N ARG A 71 10.20 5.29 1.02
CA ARG A 71 10.33 6.59 0.33
C ARG A 71 11.68 6.75 -0.38
N ALA A 72 12.77 6.32 0.25
CA ALA A 72 14.10 6.39 -0.37
C ALA A 72 14.20 5.50 -1.62
N ALA A 73 13.63 4.29 -1.56
CA ALA A 73 13.58 3.39 -2.70
C ALA A 73 12.66 3.90 -3.81
N GLU A 74 11.45 4.38 -3.49
CA GLU A 74 10.54 5.01 -4.44
C GLU A 74 11.17 6.22 -5.13
N HIS A 75 11.89 7.06 -4.38
CA HIS A 75 12.62 8.19 -4.95
C HIS A 75 13.67 7.72 -5.96
N ALA A 76 14.48 6.71 -5.61
CA ALA A 76 15.47 6.15 -6.52
C ALA A 76 14.82 5.58 -7.80
N VAL A 77 13.67 4.89 -7.69
CA VAL A 77 12.90 4.39 -8.84
C VAL A 77 12.43 5.51 -9.76
N GLN A 78 12.07 6.67 -9.21
CA GLN A 78 11.57 7.83 -9.95
C GLN A 78 12.69 8.65 -10.60
N THR A 79 13.89 8.66 -10.01
CA THR A 79 14.99 9.54 -10.46
C THR A 79 16.08 8.84 -11.27
N LEU A 80 16.22 7.52 -11.15
CA LEU A 80 17.25 6.76 -11.85
C LEU A 80 16.74 6.19 -13.17
N ASP A 81 17.64 6.05 -14.13
CA ASP A 81 17.36 5.34 -15.37
C ASP A 81 17.16 3.84 -15.10
N ARG A 82 16.31 3.19 -15.90
CA ARG A 82 15.98 1.77 -15.74
C ARG A 82 17.18 0.84 -15.87
N ASP A 83 18.19 1.25 -16.62
CA ASP A 83 19.43 0.50 -16.84
C ASP A 83 20.45 0.68 -15.70
N ASP A 84 20.20 1.60 -14.75
CA ASP A 84 21.04 1.74 -13.56
C ASP A 84 20.81 0.53 -12.63
N PRO A 85 21.86 -0.21 -12.22
CA PRO A 85 21.71 -1.31 -11.27
C PRO A 85 20.98 -0.91 -9.98
N ARG A 86 21.16 0.34 -9.53
CA ARG A 86 20.49 0.89 -8.34
C ARG A 86 18.99 1.05 -8.54
N TRP A 87 18.50 1.22 -9.76
CA TRP A 87 17.06 1.24 -10.05
C TRP A 87 16.42 -0.12 -9.76
N SER A 88 17.04 -1.20 -10.24
CA SER A 88 16.55 -2.56 -10.00
C SER A 88 16.62 -2.95 -8.51
N GLU A 89 17.68 -2.53 -7.81
CA GLU A 89 17.79 -2.69 -6.36
C GLU A 89 16.69 -1.91 -5.62
N ALA A 90 16.38 -0.68 -6.04
CA ALA A 90 15.31 0.11 -5.43
C ALA A 90 13.93 -0.55 -5.62
N ILE A 91 13.64 -1.09 -6.81
CA ILE A 91 12.42 -1.89 -7.06
C ILE A 91 12.39 -3.10 -6.11
N ARG A 92 13.50 -3.83 -5.97
CA ARG A 92 13.59 -4.99 -5.08
C ARG A 92 13.27 -4.60 -3.63
N VAL A 93 13.81 -3.47 -3.16
CA VAL A 93 13.54 -2.95 -1.81
C VAL A 93 12.06 -2.57 -1.64
N CYS A 94 11.46 -1.89 -2.61
CA CYS A 94 10.02 -1.57 -2.57
C CYS A 94 9.17 -2.85 -2.44
N LEU A 95 9.45 -3.85 -3.28
CA LEU A 95 8.75 -5.13 -3.26
C LEU A 95 8.97 -5.89 -1.95
N GLU A 96 10.19 -5.93 -1.43
CA GLU A 96 10.52 -6.59 -0.15
C GLU A 96 9.71 -5.98 1.00
N ILE A 97 9.72 -4.64 1.12
CA ILE A 97 9.01 -3.93 2.19
C ILE A 97 7.51 -4.15 2.07
N PHE A 98 6.95 -4.01 0.86
CA PHE A 98 5.52 -4.19 0.64
C PHE A 98 5.07 -5.63 0.87
N ASN A 99 5.80 -6.63 0.38
CA ASN A 99 5.46 -8.04 0.58
C ASN A 99 5.51 -8.44 2.05
N ARG A 100 6.49 -7.94 2.82
CA ARG A 100 6.55 -8.17 4.26
C ARG A 100 5.34 -7.56 4.97
N ALA A 101 4.97 -6.34 4.61
CA ALA A 101 3.79 -5.67 5.16
C ALA A 101 2.50 -6.42 4.79
N TYR A 102 2.39 -6.87 3.54
CA TYR A 102 1.26 -7.65 3.04
C TYR A 102 1.13 -8.99 3.77
N ALA A 103 2.23 -9.72 3.98
CA ALA A 103 2.23 -10.94 4.78
C ALA A 103 1.81 -10.66 6.23
N ALA A 104 2.33 -9.60 6.85
CA ALA A 104 2.03 -9.27 8.24
C ALA A 104 0.56 -8.94 8.52
N VAL A 105 -0.17 -8.44 7.51
CA VAL A 105 -1.62 -8.18 7.64
C VAL A 105 -2.48 -9.36 7.21
N ASN A 106 -1.94 -10.36 6.50
CA ASN A 106 -2.71 -11.47 5.92
C ASN A 106 -2.41 -12.86 6.52
N GLY A 107 -1.34 -13.00 7.31
CA GLY A 107 -1.05 -14.20 8.10
C GLY A 107 -1.54 -14.07 9.53
#